data_AF-A0A954TZS5-F1
#
_entry.id   AF-A0A954TZS5-F1
#
_cell.length_a   1.000
_cell.length_b   1.000
_cell.length_c   1.000
_cell.angle_alpha   90.00
_cell.angle_beta   90.00
_cell.angle_gamma   90.00
#
_symmetry.space_group_name_H-M   'P 1'
#
loop_
_entity.id
_entity.type
_entity.pdbx_description
1 polymer ?
#
loop_
_entity_poly.entity_id
_entity_poly.type
_entity_poly.pdbx_seq_one_letter_code
_entity_poly.pdbx_strand_id
1 'polypeptide(L)' 'MLGQRSLGVTLWILSFTAVVTSAADEQDPLPSWDEGAVKDAIIDFVHCAAHDGCPKYIPPADRVAVFDNDGTLWSEQPA' A
#
# COMPACT_ATOMS: atom_id res chain seq x y z
N MET A 1 -59.13 36.99 6.01
CA MET A 1 -58.16 36.78 7.11
C MET A 1 -57.15 35.74 6.63
N LEU A 2 -55.95 36.21 6.29
CA LEU A 2 -54.80 35.40 5.90
C LEU A 2 -54.33 34.54 7.08
N GLY A 3 -54.00 33.27 6.83
CA GLY A 3 -53.46 32.41 7.89
C GLY A 3 -53.06 31.00 7.47
N GLN A 4 -52.58 30.81 6.24
CA GLN A 4 -51.99 29.53 5.82
C GLN A 4 -50.56 29.46 6.38
N ARG A 5 -50.45 29.03 7.65
CA ARG A 5 -49.18 28.90 8.37
C ARG A 5 -48.53 27.57 7.99
N SER A 6 -47.37 27.70 7.39
CA SER A 6 -46.38 26.68 7.05
C SER A 6 -46.21 25.63 8.15
N LEU A 7 -46.50 24.36 7.85
CA LEU A 7 -46.06 23.22 8.66
C LEU A 7 -45.80 22.03 7.74
N GLY A 8 -44.57 21.50 7.78
CA GLY A 8 -44.29 20.13 7.36
C GLY A 8 -43.49 19.94 6.08
N VAL A 9 -42.43 20.73 5.86
CA VAL A 9 -41.28 20.25 5.06
C VAL A 9 -40.60 19.16 5.89
N THR A 10 -41.18 17.96 5.90
CA THR A 10 -40.66 16.82 6.66
C THR A 10 -40.96 15.51 5.96
N LEU A 11 -40.69 15.43 4.65
CA LEU A 11 -40.46 14.14 4.00
C LEU A 11 -38.95 13.99 3.84
N TRP A 12 -38.38 13.28 4.80
CA TRP A 12 -36.96 12.97 4.93
C TRP A 12 -36.41 12.44 3.61
N ILE A 13 -35.56 13.23 2.97
CA ILE A 13 -34.70 12.80 1.89
C ILE A 13 -33.85 11.67 2.48
N LEU A 14 -34.15 10.44 2.05
CA LEU A 14 -33.32 9.27 2.31
C LEU A 14 -31.97 9.55 1.61
N SER A 15 -31.05 10.19 2.33
CA SER A 15 -29.67 10.36 1.89
C SER A 15 -29.04 8.97 1.81
N PHE A 16 -29.10 8.37 0.63
CA PHE A 16 -28.31 7.20 0.28
C PHE A 16 -26.86 7.65 0.16
N THR A 17 -26.15 7.69 1.29
CA THR A 17 -24.71 7.91 1.30
C THR A 17 -24.08 6.60 0.81
N ALA A 18 -23.75 6.54 -0.48
CA ALA A 18 -22.88 5.50 -0.99
C ALA A 18 -21.52 5.67 -0.31
N VAL A 19 -21.18 4.80 0.62
CA VAL A 19 -19.82 4.70 1.15
C VAL A 19 -18.96 4.15 0.00
N VAL A 20 -18.28 5.04 -0.70
CA VAL A 20 -17.24 4.64 -1.66
C VAL A 20 -16.05 4.17 -0.81
N THR A 21 -15.96 2.87 -0.56
CA THR A 21 -14.74 2.28 -0.02
C THR A 21 -13.72 2.27 -1.15
N SER A 22 -12.82 3.25 -1.15
CA SER A 22 -11.61 3.21 -1.96
C SER A 22 -10.78 2.01 -1.48
N ALA A 23 -10.79 0.92 -2.25
CA ALA A 23 -9.75 -0.10 -2.14
C ALA A 23 -8.42 0.60 -2.46
N ALA A 24 -7.50 0.64 -1.49
CA ALA A 24 -6.13 0.98 -1.79
C ALA A 24 -5.63 -0.08 -2.78
N ASP A 25 -5.21 0.37 -3.96
CA ASP A 25 -4.60 -0.51 -4.95
C ASP A 25 -3.24 -0.91 -4.36
N GLU A 26 -3.18 -2.08 -3.74
CA GLU A 26 -1.93 -2.66 -3.25
C GLU A 26 -1.15 -3.13 -4.48
N GLN A 27 -0.54 -2.15 -5.15
CA GLN A 27 0.27 -2.38 -6.33
C GLN A 27 1.36 -3.38 -5.95
N ASP A 28 1.56 -4.39 -6.82
CA ASP A 28 2.66 -5.33 -6.69
C ASP A 28 3.96 -4.56 -6.40
N PRO A 29 4.61 -4.79 -5.24
CA PRO A 29 5.75 -3.98 -4.83
C PRO A 29 6.97 -4.18 -5.73
N LEU A 30 7.01 -5.26 -6.53
CA LEU A 30 8.13 -5.62 -7.40
C LEU A 30 7.63 -6.07 -8.79
N PRO A 31 6.97 -5.19 -9.56
CA PRO A 31 6.23 -5.56 -10.78
C PRO A 31 7.14 -5.93 -11.97
N SER A 32 8.44 -5.68 -11.87
CA SER A 32 9.45 -6.05 -12.88
C SER A 32 10.24 -7.31 -12.51
N TRP A 33 9.92 -7.94 -11.39
CA TRP A 33 10.54 -9.19 -10.95
C TRP A 33 9.69 -10.38 -11.43
N ASP A 34 10.36 -11.41 -11.94
CA ASP A 34 9.71 -12.68 -12.25
C ASP A 34 9.12 -13.30 -10.97
N GLU A 35 7.96 -13.94 -11.13
CA GLU A 35 7.33 -14.68 -10.04
C GLU A 35 8.17 -15.87 -9.60
N GLY A 36 8.22 -16.11 -8.28
CA GLY A 36 8.85 -17.28 -7.69
C GLY A 36 9.76 -16.96 -6.50
N ALA A 37 10.53 -17.97 -6.10
CA ALA A 37 11.21 -18.03 -4.81
C ALA A 37 12.12 -16.83 -4.50
N VAL A 38 12.69 -16.18 -5.52
CA VAL A 38 13.55 -15.00 -5.33
C VAL A 38 12.72 -13.78 -4.92
N LYS A 39 11.65 -13.47 -5.66
CA LYS A 39 10.73 -12.36 -5.35
C LYS A 39 10.09 -12.58 -3.98
N ASP A 40 9.61 -13.79 -3.72
CA ASP A 40 9.01 -14.17 -2.43
C ASP A 40 9.98 -13.95 -1.27
N ALA A 41 11.23 -14.43 -1.41
CA ALA A 41 12.24 -14.28 -0.36
C ALA A 41 12.59 -12.82 -0.06
N ILE A 42 12.64 -11.95 -1.08
CA ILE A 42 12.88 -10.51 -0.90
C ILE A 42 11.73 -9.87 -0.14
N ILE A 43 10.49 -10.12 -0.56
CA ILE A 43 9.29 -9.56 0.07
C ILE A 43 9.18 -10.04 1.52
N ASP A 44 9.32 -11.33 1.77
CA ASP A 44 9.26 -11.92 3.11
C ASP A 44 10.34 -11.36 4.03
N PHE A 45 11.57 -11.21 3.51
CA PHE A 45 12.67 -10.64 4.27
C PHE A 45 12.38 -9.19 4.66
N VAL A 46 11.99 -8.34 3.70
CA VAL A 46 11.68 -6.93 3.96
C VAL A 46 10.51 -6.81 4.93
N HIS A 47 9.45 -7.58 4.75
CA HIS A 47 8.30 -7.58 5.64
C HIS A 47 8.70 -7.97 7.07
N CYS A 48 9.44 -9.07 7.24
CA CYS A 48 9.88 -9.50 8.56
C CYS A 48 10.88 -8.54 9.21
N ALA A 49 11.80 -7.95 8.45
CA ALA A 49 12.78 -6.99 8.96
C ALA A 49 12.11 -5.68 9.41
N ALA A 50 10.98 -5.31 8.82
CA ALA A 50 10.32 -4.03 9.06
C ALA A 50 9.27 -4.05 10.19
N HIS A 51 8.70 -5.20 10.53
CA HIS A 51 7.56 -5.31 11.45
C HIS A 51 7.93 -5.85 12.83
N ASP A 52 7.54 -5.11 13.86
CA ASP A 52 7.71 -5.49 15.26
C ASP A 52 7.03 -6.84 15.53
N GLY A 53 7.70 -7.72 16.27
CA GLY A 53 7.21 -9.07 16.59
C GLY A 53 7.65 -10.16 15.61
N CYS A 54 8.29 -9.82 14.48
CA CYS A 54 8.98 -10.83 13.68
C CYS A 54 10.29 -11.27 14.33
N PRO A 55 10.64 -12.57 14.36
CA PRO A 55 11.91 -13.03 14.92
C PRO A 55 13.18 -12.43 14.28
N LYS A 56 13.05 -11.87 13.08
CA LYS A 56 14.15 -11.21 12.35
C LYS A 56 13.94 -9.70 12.21
N TYR A 57 13.16 -9.09 13.10
CA TYR A 57 13.00 -7.63 13.12
C TYR A 57 14.36 -6.93 13.24
N ILE A 58 14.55 -5.88 12.44
CA ILE A 58 15.76 -5.05 12.44
C ILE A 58 15.34 -3.62 12.78
N PRO A 59 15.94 -2.98 13.82
CA PRO A 59 15.69 -1.58 14.12
C PRO A 59 15.95 -0.69 12.89
N PRO A 60 15.16 0.37 12.63
CA PRO A 60 15.31 1.19 11.43
C PRO A 60 16.74 1.68 11.16
N ALA A 61 17.50 2.01 12.21
CA ALA A 61 18.88 2.48 12.10
C ALA A 61 19.86 1.42 11.56
N ASP A 62 19.52 0.14 11.70
CA ASP A 62 20.38 -1.00 11.31
C ASP A 62 19.96 -1.62 9.98
N ARG A 63 18.92 -1.09 9.31
CA ARG A 63 18.41 -1.59 8.02
C ARG A 63 19.29 -1.13 6.85
N VAL A 64 20.48 -1.70 6.75
CA VAL A 64 21.45 -1.41 5.69
C VAL A 64 21.53 -2.59 4.72
N ALA A 65 21.27 -2.34 3.44
CA ALA A 65 21.50 -3.28 2.34
C ALA A 65 22.63 -2.77 1.45
N VAL A 66 23.50 -3.67 1.01
CA VAL A 66 24.63 -3.36 0.12
C VAL A 66 24.46 -4.12 -1.19
N PHE A 67 24.72 -3.42 -2.29
CA PHE A 67 24.68 -3.98 -3.64
C PHE A 67 26.03 -3.73 -4.28
N ASP A 68 26.49 -4.68 -5.08
CA ASP A 68 27.57 -4.42 -6.03
C ASP A 68 27.08 -3.45 -7.12
N ASN A 69 27.99 -2.83 -7.86
CA ASN A 69 27.66 -1.83 -8.89
C ASN A 69 27.61 -2.47 -10.29
N ASP A 70 28.78 -2.81 -10.83
CA ASP A 70 28.95 -3.34 -12.19
C ASP A 70 28.35 -4.74 -12.29
N GLY A 71 27.57 -5.01 -13.33
CA GLY A 71 26.89 -6.28 -13.52
C GLY A 71 25.68 -6.51 -12.60
N THR A 72 25.44 -5.66 -11.60
CA THR A 72 24.30 -5.75 -10.67
C THR A 72 23.30 -4.62 -10.87
N LEU A 73 23.71 -3.37 -10.72
CA LEU A 73 22.84 -2.20 -10.93
C LEU A 73 22.77 -1.77 -12.39
N TRP A 74 23.82 -2.07 -13.15
CA TRP A 74 23.95 -1.75 -14.57
C TRP A 74 24.88 -2.74 -15.30
N SER A 75 24.84 -2.72 -16.63
CA SER A 75 25.66 -3.62 -17.47
C SER A 75 27.15 -3.33 -17.32
N GLU A 76 27.94 -4.38 -17.13
CA GLU A 76 29.42 -4.36 -17.14
C GLU A 76 30.02 -4.65 -18.54
N GLN A 77 29.20 -4.99 -19.52
CA GLN A 77 29.66 -5.33 -20.88
C GLN A 77 29.89 -4.08 -21.74
N PRO A 78 30.81 -4.10 -22.74
CA PRO A 78 31.60 -5.23 -23.26
C PRO A 78 32.99 -5.44 -22.61
N ALA A 79 33.37 -4.59 -21.65
CA ALA A 79 34.74 -4.25 -21.22
C ALA A 79 35.51 -3.35 -22.20
#